data_AF-A0A4Q3N1J9-F1
#
_entry.id   AF-A0A4Q3N1J9-F1
#
_cell.length_a   1.000
_cell.length_b   1.000
_cell.length_c   1.000
_cell.angle_alpha   90.00
_cell.angle_beta   90.00
_cell.angle_gamma   90.00
#
_symmetry.space_group_name_H-M   'P 1'
#
loop_
_entity.id
_entity.type
_entity.pdbx_description
1 polymer ?
#
loop_
_entity_poly.entity_id
_entity_poly.type
_entity_poly.pdbx_seq_one_letter_code
_entity_poly.pdbx_strand_id
1 'polypeptide(L)'
;AKVGGTWRMSFTNFSTGQSHSFGGTYLELVPGAKLRYTSRFDDPNLPGEMTTTVTITDTPFGCELQAVQEGIPDVIPAAACYLGWQESLVLLAKLVEAEIPSE
;
A
#
# COMPACT_ATOMS: atom_id res chain seq x y z
N ALA A 1 -7.19 12.71 2.79
CA ALA A 1 -8.08 11.59 2.39
C ALA A 1 -9.36 11.66 3.19
N LYS A 2 -10.48 11.12 2.67
CA LYS A 2 -11.76 10.98 3.40
C LYS A 2 -12.43 9.68 2.98
N VAL A 3 -13.27 9.11 3.84
CA VAL A 3 -14.07 7.93 3.52
C VAL A 3 -14.96 8.24 2.30
N GLY A 4 -15.01 7.31 1.34
CA GLY A 4 -15.66 7.47 0.04
C GLY A 4 -14.87 8.29 -0.98
N GLY A 5 -13.71 8.86 -0.60
CA GLY A 5 -12.83 9.54 -1.54
C GLY A 5 -12.09 8.55 -2.44
N THR A 6 -11.93 8.91 -3.71
CA THR A 6 -11.19 8.10 -4.69
C THR A 6 -9.73 8.52 -4.77
N TRP A 7 -8.86 7.60 -5.16
CA TRP A 7 -7.43 7.84 -5.38
C TRP A 7 -6.96 7.10 -6.64
N ARG A 8 -5.86 7.56 -7.23
CA ARG A 8 -5.21 6.96 -8.39
C ARG A 8 -3.72 7.23 -8.32
N MET A 9 -2.91 6.23 -8.65
CA MET A 9 -1.45 6.35 -8.72
C MET A 9 -0.87 5.48 -9.84
N SER A 10 0.44 5.58 -10.04
CA SER A 10 1.17 4.72 -10.97
C SER A 10 2.53 4.33 -10.42
N PHE A 11 2.96 3.10 -10.66
CA PHE A 11 4.35 2.68 -10.52
C PHE A 11 5.07 2.82 -11.85
N THR A 12 6.31 3.29 -11.80
CA THR A 12 7.16 3.41 -12.99
C THR A 12 8.50 2.77 -12.70
N ASN A 13 8.89 1.81 -13.54
CA ASN A 13 10.23 1.26 -13.54
C ASN A 13 11.15 2.27 -14.24
N PHE A 14 12.09 2.86 -13.52
CA PHE A 14 12.97 3.90 -14.07
C PHE A 14 14.00 3.37 -15.07
N SER A 15 14.35 2.08 -15.01
CA SER A 15 15.31 1.48 -15.94
C SER A 15 14.69 1.16 -17.30
N THR A 16 13.40 0.79 -17.32
CA THR A 16 12.69 0.40 -18.56
C THR A 16 11.68 1.43 -19.06
N GLY A 17 11.29 2.40 -18.20
CA GLY A 17 10.22 3.36 -18.47
C GLY A 17 8.81 2.76 -18.41
N GLN A 18 8.67 1.46 -18.14
CA GLN A 18 7.37 0.80 -18.03
C GLN A 18 6.59 1.35 -16.83
N SER A 19 5.28 1.57 -17.02
CA SER A 19 4.41 2.08 -15.97
C SER A 19 3.11 1.28 -15.85
N HIS A 20 2.63 1.12 -14.62
CA HIS A 20 1.35 0.50 -14.30
C HIS A 20 0.54 1.43 -13.41
N SER A 21 -0.69 1.75 -13.83
CA SER A 21 -1.60 2.60 -13.06
C SER A 21 -2.74 1.79 -12.42
N PHE A 22 -3.16 2.26 -11.26
CA PHE A 22 -4.20 1.65 -10.44
C PHE A 22 -4.81 2.70 -9.52
N GLY A 23 -6.01 2.42 -9.03
CA GLY A 23 -6.72 3.33 -8.14
C GLY A 23 -7.89 2.65 -7.44
N GLY A 24 -8.54 3.39 -6.56
CA GLY A 24 -9.69 2.86 -5.83
C GLY A 24 -10.27 3.88 -4.86
N THR A 25 -10.91 3.38 -3.80
CA THR A 25 -11.69 4.21 -2.86
C THR A 25 -11.30 3.93 -1.42
N TYR A 26 -11.21 4.98 -0.58
CA TYR A 26 -11.04 4.82 0.86
C TYR A 26 -12.34 4.35 1.51
N LEU A 27 -12.31 3.18 2.14
CA LEU A 27 -13.46 2.57 2.82
C LEU A 27 -13.50 2.92 4.31
N GLU A 28 -12.34 3.00 4.95
CA GLU A 28 -12.20 3.28 6.39
C GLU A 28 -10.92 4.08 6.65
N LEU A 29 -11.01 5.10 7.49
CA LEU A 29 -9.89 5.97 7.89
C LEU A 29 -10.02 6.30 9.37
N VAL A 30 -9.20 5.66 10.19
CA VAL A 30 -9.04 5.96 11.62
C VAL A 30 -7.60 6.44 11.83
N PRO A 31 -7.38 7.74 12.07
CA PRO A 31 -6.04 8.30 12.22
C PRO A 31 -5.21 7.53 13.26
N GLY A 32 -3.99 7.17 12.89
CA GLY A 32 -3.05 6.45 13.75
C GLY A 32 -3.38 4.98 14.02
N ALA A 33 -4.51 4.45 13.55
CA ALA A 33 -4.96 3.10 13.93
C ALA A 33 -5.33 2.20 12.76
N LYS A 34 -6.03 2.72 11.75
CA LYS A 34 -6.56 1.87 10.68
C LYS A 34 -6.83 2.59 9.37
N LEU A 35 -6.46 1.94 8.28
CA LEU A 35 -6.72 2.39 6.92
C LEU A 35 -7.24 1.19 6.12
N ARG A 36 -8.40 1.34 5.47
CA ARG A 36 -8.93 0.34 4.55
C ARG A 36 -9.32 0.99 3.24
N TYR A 37 -8.87 0.42 2.12
CA TYR A 37 -9.16 0.95 0.80
C TYR A 37 -9.25 -0.15 -0.25
N THR A 38 -9.99 0.13 -1.32
CA THR A 38 -9.95 -0.71 -2.53
C THR A 38 -8.84 -0.27 -3.46
N SER A 39 -8.39 -1.20 -4.31
CA SER A 39 -7.58 -0.89 -5.49
C SER A 39 -7.94 -1.81 -6.65
N ARG A 40 -7.81 -1.28 -7.87
CA ARG A 40 -7.99 -2.01 -9.12
C ARG A 40 -6.96 -1.50 -10.13
N PHE A 41 -6.33 -2.41 -10.85
CA PHE A 41 -5.47 -2.07 -11.99
C PHE A 41 -6.30 -1.55 -13.16
N ASP A 42 -5.76 -0.58 -13.88
CA ASP A 42 -6.40 -0.12 -15.13
C ASP A 42 -6.16 -1.10 -16.29
N ASP A 43 -5.14 -1.96 -16.18
CA ASP A 43 -4.85 -2.99 -17.17
C ASP A 43 -6.00 -4.00 -17.22
N PRO A 44 -6.71 -4.15 -18.35
CA PRO A 44 -7.82 -5.09 -18.47
C PRO A 44 -7.39 -6.55 -18.30
N ASN A 45 -6.10 -6.86 -18.42
CA ASN A 45 -5.54 -8.20 -18.21
C ASN A 45 -5.29 -8.52 -16.73
N LEU A 46 -5.44 -7.54 -15.83
CA LEU A 46 -5.34 -7.71 -14.38
C LEU A 46 -6.71 -7.39 -13.71
N PRO A 47 -7.79 -8.12 -14.06
CA PRO A 47 -9.11 -7.85 -13.52
C PRO A 47 -9.20 -8.27 -12.05
N GLY A 48 -9.98 -7.52 -11.29
CA GLY A 48 -10.21 -7.79 -9.86
C GLY A 48 -10.12 -6.50 -9.06
N GLU A 49 -11.02 -6.36 -8.09
CA GLU A 49 -10.89 -5.35 -7.05
C GLU A 49 -10.22 -5.99 -5.84
N MET A 50 -9.10 -5.42 -5.42
CA MET A 50 -8.41 -5.79 -4.19
C MET A 50 -8.89 -4.90 -3.05
N THR A 51 -8.85 -5.43 -1.83
CA THR A 51 -9.00 -4.64 -0.61
C THR A 51 -7.73 -4.75 0.20
N THR A 52 -7.16 -3.61 0.60
CA THR A 52 -6.05 -3.57 1.54
C THR A 52 -6.52 -3.00 2.86
N THR A 53 -6.23 -3.70 3.95
CA THR A 53 -6.40 -3.22 5.32
C THR A 53 -5.04 -3.08 5.98
N VAL A 54 -4.72 -1.87 6.43
CA VAL A 54 -3.55 -1.57 7.25
C VAL A 54 -4.03 -1.27 8.67
N THR A 55 -3.47 -1.98 9.64
CA THR A 55 -3.71 -1.78 11.07
C THR A 55 -2.40 -1.34 11.71
N ILE A 56 -2.49 -0.32 12.56
CA ILE A 56 -1.37 0.18 13.36
C ILE A 56 -1.76 0.02 14.83
N THR A 57 -0.88 -0.65 15.58
CA THR A 57 -1.06 -0.90 17.02
C THR A 57 0.06 -0.23 17.78
N ASP A 58 -0.27 0.64 18.72
CA ASP A 58 0.73 1.27 19.58
C ASP A 58 1.43 0.25 20.47
N THR A 59 2.73 0.43 20.65
CA THR A 59 3.58 -0.38 21.53
C THR A 59 4.46 0.55 22.37
N PRO A 60 5.05 0.08 23.49
CA PRO A 60 5.99 0.90 24.27
C PRO A 60 7.25 1.36 23.51
N PHE A 61 7.54 0.81 22.33
CA PHE A 61 8.76 1.08 21.56
C PHE A 61 8.48 1.68 20.17
N GLY A 62 7.25 2.12 19.92
CA GLY A 62 6.80 2.58 18.60
C GLY A 62 5.45 1.97 18.25
N CYS A 63 5.31 1.43 17.04
CA CYS A 63 4.08 0.77 16.62
C CYS A 63 4.36 -0.55 15.87
N GLU A 64 3.41 -1.46 15.95
CA GLU A 64 3.30 -2.60 15.05
C GLU A 64 2.41 -2.19 13.87
N LEU A 65 2.86 -2.49 12.64
CA LEU A 65 2.07 -2.28 11.43
C LEU A 65 1.79 -3.63 10.77
N GLN A 66 0.53 -3.92 10.52
CA GLN A 66 0.08 -5.09 9.78
C GLN A 66 -0.67 -4.65 8.52
N ALA A 67 -0.32 -5.23 7.37
CA ALA A 67 -1.05 -5.05 6.11
C ALA A 67 -1.61 -6.39 5.63
N VAL A 68 -2.90 -6.43 5.36
CA VAL A 68 -3.59 -7.58 4.74
C VAL A 68 -4.16 -7.12 3.41
N GLN A 69 -3.78 -7.79 2.33
CA GLN A 69 -4.27 -7.52 0.98
C GLN A 69 -5.06 -8.73 0.48
N GLU A 70 -6.34 -8.51 0.19
CA GLU A 70 -7.31 -9.52 -0.21
C GLU A 70 -7.75 -9.28 -1.66
N GLY A 71 -8.20 -10.34 -2.34
CA GLY A 71 -8.71 -10.24 -3.71
C GLY A 71 -7.64 -9.99 -4.77
N ILE A 72 -6.37 -10.37 -4.49
CA ILE A 72 -5.29 -10.30 -5.47
C ILE A 72 -5.66 -11.20 -6.67
N PRO A 73 -5.64 -10.68 -7.91
CA PRO A 73 -5.94 -11.48 -9.10
C PRO A 73 -5.03 -12.71 -9.21
N ASP A 74 -5.59 -13.88 -9.54
CA ASP A 74 -4.85 -15.17 -9.60
C ASP A 74 -3.64 -15.17 -10.55
N VAL A 75 -3.65 -14.28 -11.55
CA VAL A 75 -2.53 -14.10 -12.49
C VAL A 75 -1.30 -13.46 -11.83
N ILE A 76 -1.48 -12.78 -10.70
CA ILE A 76 -0.39 -12.14 -9.95
C ILE A 76 0.13 -13.14 -8.91
N PRO A 77 1.40 -13.57 -8.98
CA PRO A 77 1.96 -14.47 -7.99
C PRO A 77 2.00 -13.81 -6.61
N ALA A 78 1.42 -14.46 -5.59
CA ALA A 78 1.42 -13.94 -4.22
C ALA A 78 2.85 -13.66 -3.69
N ALA A 79 3.83 -14.47 -4.07
CA ALA A 79 5.24 -14.26 -3.72
C ALA A 79 5.79 -12.91 -4.25
N ALA A 80 5.35 -12.46 -5.44
CA ALA A 80 5.74 -11.17 -5.99
C ALA A 80 5.10 -10.01 -5.20
N CYS A 81 3.85 -10.17 -4.75
CA CYS A 81 3.19 -9.21 -3.86
C CYS A 81 3.94 -9.09 -2.53
N TYR A 82 4.34 -10.23 -1.92
CA TYR A 82 5.13 -10.21 -0.69
C TYR A 82 6.46 -9.47 -0.86
N LEU A 83 7.19 -9.72 -1.95
CA LEU A 83 8.43 -9.02 -2.24
C LEU A 83 8.21 -7.50 -2.32
N GLY A 84 7.22 -7.06 -3.09
CA GLY A 84 6.90 -5.63 -3.22
C GLY A 84 6.49 -4.98 -1.89
N TRP A 85 5.71 -5.67 -1.05
CA TRP A 85 5.36 -5.20 0.29
C TRP A 85 6.57 -5.11 1.21
N GLN A 86 7.45 -6.11 1.22
CA GLN A 86 8.66 -6.11 2.05
C GLN A 86 9.56 -4.92 1.69
N GLU A 87 9.83 -4.71 0.40
CA GLU A 87 10.61 -3.57 -0.07
C GLU A 87 9.97 -2.23 0.31
N SER A 88 8.64 -2.11 0.13
CA SER A 88 7.90 -0.90 0.48
C SER A 88 7.94 -0.61 1.99
N LEU A 89 7.81 -1.62 2.84
CA LEU A 89 7.87 -1.47 4.30
C LEU A 89 9.28 -1.11 4.78
N VAL A 90 10.33 -1.65 4.16
CA VAL A 90 11.72 -1.24 4.44
C VAL A 90 11.93 0.23 4.09
N LEU A 91 11.40 0.70 2.95
CA LEU A 91 11.49 2.10 2.57
C LEU A 91 10.65 3.00 3.48
N LEU A 92 9.48 2.54 3.92
CA LEU A 92 8.64 3.26 4.89
C LEU A 92 9.38 3.44 6.21
N ALA A 93 9.98 2.38 6.77
CA ALA A 93 10.77 2.45 7.99
C ALA A 93 11.90 3.48 7.87
N LYS A 94 12.66 3.44 6.77
CA LYS A 94 13.71 4.43 6.48
C LYS A 94 13.19 5.87 6.40
N LEU A 95 11.94 6.07 5.98
CA LEU A 95 11.35 7.41 5.88
C LEU A 95 10.85 7.92 7.23
N VAL A 96 10.20 7.07 8.02
CA VAL A 96 9.48 7.51 9.24
C VAL A 96 10.29 7.37 10.52
N GLU A 97 11.32 6.51 10.54
CA GLU A 97 12.18 6.27 11.71
C GLU A 97 13.52 7.03 11.63
N ALA A 98 13.85 7.62 10.47
CA ALA A 98 15.08 8.38 10.34
C ALA A 98 15.05 9.61 11.26
N GLU A 99 15.88 9.60 12.31
CA GLU A 99 16.20 10.79 13.07
C GLU A 99 17.15 11.65 12.24
N ILE A 100 16.61 12.71 11.65
CA ILE A 100 17.42 13.78 11.04
C ILE A 100 17.70 14.78 12.15
N PRO A 101 18.96 14.96 12.60
CA PRO A 101 19.29 15.99 13.57
C PRO A 101 18.80 17.34 13.05
N SER A 102 17.97 18.04 13.84
CA SER A 102 17.83 19.48 13.64
C SER A 102 19.18 20.09 13.98
N GLU A 103 19.79 20.82 13.03
CA GLU A 103 21.11 21.48 13.11
C GLU A 103 21.84 21.45 14.48
#